data_AF-A0A139NLW4-F1
#
_entry.id   AF-A0A139NLW4-F1
#
_cell.length_a   1.000
_cell.length_b   1.000
_cell.length_c   1.000
_cell.angle_alpha   90.00
_cell.angle_beta   90.00
_cell.angle_gamma   90.00
#
_symmetry.space_group_name_H-M   'P 1'
#
loop_
_entity.id
_entity.type
_entity.pdbx_description
1 polymer ?
#
loop_
_entity_poly.entity_id
_entity_poly.type
_entity_poly.pdbx_seq_one_letter_code
_entity_poly.pdbx_strand_id
1 'polypeptide(L)' 'MERKKRVSKSRKIPLDQLKEFVELHPDAFLREIADHFSCSIPSVWAALKQVNITF' A
#
# COMPACT_ATOMS: atom_id res chain seq x y z
N MET A 1 -7.13 24.40 -13.41
CA MET A 1 -7.16 23.74 -12.09
C MET A 1 -7.18 22.24 -12.32
N GLU A 2 -6.05 21.59 -12.09
CA GLU A 2 -5.84 20.17 -12.38
C GLU A 2 -6.92 19.32 -11.71
N ARG A 3 -7.68 18.61 -12.55
CA ARG A 3 -8.62 17.60 -12.09
C ARG A 3 -7.80 16.50 -11.45
N LYS A 4 -7.78 16.43 -10.12
CA LYS A 4 -7.31 15.26 -9.37
C LYS A 4 -7.94 14.03 -10.00
N LYS A 5 -7.14 13.29 -10.77
CA LYS A 5 -7.54 12.12 -11.53
C LYS A 5 -8.16 11.17 -10.51
N ARG A 6 -9.48 10.97 -10.60
CA ARG A 6 -10.15 9.90 -9.87
C ARG A 6 -9.63 8.60 -10.47
N VAL A 7 -8.53 8.09 -9.91
CA VAL A 7 -7.99 6.79 -10.27
C VAL A 7 -9.07 5.78 -9.90
N SER A 8 -9.50 5.02 -10.89
CA SER A 8 -10.52 4.00 -10.74
C SER A 8 -10.15 3.13 -9.55
N LYS A 9 -11.10 2.92 -8.63
CA LYS A 9 -11.01 1.93 -7.55
C LYS A 9 -11.01 0.53 -8.16
N SER A 10 -9.98 0.21 -8.93
CA SER A 10 -9.51 -1.15 -9.08
C SER A 10 -9.04 -1.52 -7.67
N ARG A 11 -9.65 -2.52 -7.04
CA ARG A 11 -9.32 -3.02 -5.68
C ARG A 11 -7.91 -3.62 -5.61
N LYS A 12 -6.90 -2.86 -6.00
CA LYS A 12 -5.49 -3.24 -6.03
C LYS A 12 -4.76 -2.17 -5.25
N ILE A 13 -4.15 -2.59 -4.16
CA ILE A 13 -3.23 -1.76 -3.39
C ILE A 13 -2.18 -1.23 -4.37
N PRO A 14 -1.98 0.09 -4.47
CA PRO A 14 -0.95 0.65 -5.34
C PRO A 14 0.42 0.20 -4.82
N LEU A 15 0.99 -0.82 -5.48
CA LEU A 15 2.25 -1.46 -5.09
C LEU A 15 3.42 -0.46 -5.00
N ASP A 16 3.39 0.55 -5.87
CA ASP A 16 4.38 1.64 -5.92
C ASP A 16 4.33 2.51 -4.66
N GLN A 17 3.13 2.96 -4.25
CA GLN A 17 2.94 3.71 -3.01
C GLN A 17 3.20 2.85 -1.77
N LEU A 18 2.87 1.55 -1.81
CA LEU A 18 3.17 0.64 -0.73
C LEU A 18 4.68 0.51 -0.52
N LYS A 19 5.45 0.38 -1.61
CA LYS A 19 6.92 0.33 -1.56
C LYS A 19 7.49 1.63 -1.00
N GLU A 20 7.05 2.78 -1.50
CA GLU A 20 7.48 4.09 -0.99
C GLU A 20 7.15 4.27 0.50
N PHE A 21 5.97 3.83 0.93
CA PHE A 21 5.56 3.91 2.34
C PHE A 21 6.43 3.04 3.24
N VAL A 22 6.79 1.84 2.82
CA VAL A 22 7.70 0.96 3.58
C VAL A 22 9.13 1.48 3.59
N GLU A 23 9.60 2.09 2.49
CA GLU A 23 10.93 2.72 2.44
C GLU A 23 11.02 3.93 3.37
N LEU A 24 9.94 4.73 3.48
CA LEU A 24 9.86 5.87 4.38
C LEU A 24 9.62 5.46 5.84
N HIS A 25 8.89 4.36 6.05
CA HIS A 25 8.53 3.84 7.36
C HIS A 25 8.89 2.35 7.47
N PRO A 26 10.18 2.02 7.65
CA PRO A 26 10.60 0.63 7.84
C PRO A 26 10.04 0.01 9.14
N ASP A 27 9.59 0.85 10.08
CA ASP A 27 8.97 0.46 11.35
C ASP A 27 7.43 0.40 11.27
N ALA A 28 6.82 0.73 10.12
CA ALA A 28 5.37 0.71 9.98
C ALA A 28 4.84 -0.73 10.07
N PHE A 29 3.90 -0.94 10.99
CA PHE A 29 3.22 -2.22 11.10
C PHE A 29 2.24 -2.43 9.94
N LEU A 30 2.02 -3.71 9.58
CA LEU A 30 1.01 -4.10 8.58
C LEU A 30 -0.37 -3.50 8.84
N ARG A 31 -0.72 -3.26 10.11
CA ARG A 31 -1.98 -2.66 10.52
C ARG A 31 -2.06 -1.16 10.18
N GLU A 32 -0.98 -0.42 10.33
CA GLU A 32 -0.94 1.01 9.97
C GLU A 32 -0.99 1.19 8.46
N ILE A 33 -0.29 0.33 7.73
CA ILE A 33 -0.34 0.28 6.27
C ILE A 33 -1.77 -0.07 5.81
N ALA A 34 -2.38 -1.08 6.43
CA ALA A 34 -3.75 -1.48 6.15
C ALA A 34 -4.76 -0.33 6.41
N ASP A 35 -4.60 0.40 7.51
CA ASP A 35 -5.43 1.57 7.85
C ASP A 35 -5.25 2.70 6.83
N HIS A 36 -4.00 3.05 6.50
CA HIS A 36 -3.66 4.09 5.54
C HIS A 36 -4.25 3.81 4.14
N PHE A 37 -4.16 2.57 3.67
CA PHE A 37 -4.71 2.15 2.38
C PHE A 37 -6.17 1.70 2.46
N SER A 38 -6.81 1.78 3.64
CA SER A 38 -8.16 1.28 3.91
C SER A 38 -8.37 -0.13 3.33
N CYS A 39 -7.37 -1.00 3.48
CA CYS A 39 -7.34 -2.37 2.97
C CYS A 39 -7.19 -3.38 4.10
N SER A 40 -7.45 -4.65 3.81
CA SER A 40 -7.24 -5.72 4.78
C SER A 40 -5.75 -6.02 4.94
N ILE A 41 -5.29 -6.26 6.18
CA ILE A 41 -3.95 -6.75 6.52
C ILE A 41 -3.48 -7.90 5.60
N PRO A 42 -4.28 -8.96 5.33
CA PRO A 42 -3.85 -10.01 4.40
C PRO A 42 -3.63 -9.53 2.97
N SER A 43 -4.35 -8.50 2.52
CA SER A 43 -4.15 -7.90 1.20
C SER A 43 -2.83 -7.14 1.13
N VAL A 44 -2.48 -6.41 2.20
CA VAL A 44 -1.18 -5.74 2.34
C VAL A 44 -0.05 -6.75 2.34
N TRP A 45 -0.17 -7.83 3.11
CA TRP A 45 0.84 -8.89 3.16
C TRP A 45 1.05 -9.57 1.80
N ALA A 46 -0.02 -9.86 1.06
CA ALA A 46 0.07 -10.39 -0.30
C ALA A 46 0.74 -9.41 -1.27
N ALA A 47 0.45 -8.11 -1.14
CA ALA A 47 1.07 -7.06 -1.94
C ALA A 47 2.57 -6.91 -1.64
N LEU A 48 2.97 -6.92 -0.36
CA LEU A 48 4.37 -6.92 0.09
C LEU A 48 5.15 -8.12 -0.46
N LYS A 49 4.53 -9.30 -0.39
CA LYS A 49 5.09 -10.53 -0.97
C LYS A 49 5.28 -10.41 -2.49
N GLN A 50 4.37 -9.73 -3.18
CA GLN A 50 4.47 -9.51 -4.62
C GLN A 50 5.61 -8.55 -5.00
N VAL A 51 5.91 -7.55 -4.15
CA VAL A 51 7.01 -6.60 -4.36
C VAL A 51 8.36 -7.05 -3.77
N ASN A 52 8.46 -8.29 -3.28
CA ASN A 52 9.65 -8.84 -2.62
C ASN A 52 10.16 -7.99 -1.43
N ILE A 53 9.25 -7.27 -0.76
CA ILE A 53 9.57 -6.58 0.49
C ILE A 53 9.25 -7.56 1.61
N THR A 54 10.28 -8.27 2.06
CA THR A 54 10.24 -9.17 3.21
C THR A 54 10.66 -8.40 4.46
N PHE A 55 9.75 -8.34 5.43
CA PHE A 55 10.06 -7.97 6.81
C PHE A 55 10.51 -9.22 7.58
#